data_AF-A0A1C6YNL2-F1
#
_entry.id   AF-A0A1C6YNL2-F1
#
_cell.length_a   1.000
_cell.length_b   1.000
_cell.length_c   1.000
_cell.angle_alpha   90.00
_cell.angle_beta   90.00
_cell.angle_gamma   90.00
#
_symmetry.space_group_name_H-M   'P 1'
#
loop_
_entity.id
_entity.type
_entity.pdbx_description
1 polymer ?
#
loop_
_entity_poly.entity_id
_entity_poly.type
_entity_poly.pdbx_seq_one_letter_code
_entity_poly.pdbx_strand_id
1 'polypeptide(L)'
;MAGQSEKKRLKKAANFIVYAYPFFSIFSLIYIIFAYFFKYDLITRNIFFLHCLLFFCYYYSIKNIHYGITNGLNFTYYTDVLILSFVINIGLFFSFKFFYIYIIVPIYATFKFINFIVKFFLGSPMSAIAPPENAEQSEKKKQKIVYKKVY
;
A
#
# COMPACT_ATOMS: atom_id res chain seq x y z
N MET A 1 -25.53 19.36 20.81
CA MET A 1 -24.67 18.18 21.11
C MET A 1 -23.58 17.90 20.07
N ALA A 2 -23.18 18.87 19.24
CA ALA A 2 -22.18 18.66 18.18
C ALA A 2 -20.76 18.36 18.72
N GLY A 3 -20.33 19.02 19.80
CA GLY A 3 -18.98 18.89 20.36
C GLY A 3 -18.66 17.57 21.08
N GLN A 4 -19.66 16.76 21.43
CA GLN A 4 -19.38 15.45 22.08
C GLN A 4 -18.79 14.43 21.09
N SER A 5 -19.21 14.47 19.83
CA SER A 5 -18.69 13.60 18.77
C SER A 5 -17.21 13.91 18.48
N GLU A 6 -16.88 15.20 18.36
CA GLU A 6 -15.54 15.71 18.17
C GLU A 6 -14.62 15.37 19.35
N LYS A 7 -15.09 15.59 20.58
CA LYS A 7 -14.34 15.24 21.79
C LYS A 7 -14.02 13.74 21.86
N LYS A 8 -14.96 12.87 21.47
CA LYS A 8 -14.73 11.41 21.37
C LYS A 8 -13.68 11.08 20.31
N ARG A 9 -13.73 11.75 19.16
CA ARG A 9 -12.79 11.56 18.05
C ARG A 9 -11.36 11.97 18.40
N LEU A 10 -11.19 13.15 19.01
CA LEU A 10 -9.88 13.63 19.46
C LEU A 10 -9.28 12.73 20.53
N LYS A 11 -10.10 12.25 21.49
CA LYS A 11 -9.66 11.27 22.49
C LYS A 11 -9.19 9.96 21.84
N LYS A 12 -9.89 9.48 20.82
CA LYS A 12 -9.48 8.30 20.05
C LYS A 12 -8.15 8.53 19.32
N ALA A 13 -7.97 9.69 18.69
CA ALA A 13 -6.74 10.04 17.98
C ALA A 13 -5.52 10.12 18.92
N ALA A 14 -5.70 10.72 20.10
CA ALA A 14 -4.69 10.84 21.13
C ALA A 14 -4.30 9.45 21.69
N ASN A 15 -5.28 8.61 22.01
CA ASN A 15 -4.99 7.26 22.47
C ASN A 15 -4.28 6.43 21.37
N PHE A 16 -4.73 6.54 20.12
CA PHE A 16 -4.13 5.80 19.01
C PHE A 16 -2.64 6.11 18.86
N ILE A 17 -2.24 7.38 18.84
CA ILE A 17 -0.83 7.74 18.61
C ILE A 17 0.08 7.29 19.76
N VAL A 18 -0.42 7.37 21.00
CA VAL A 18 0.30 6.95 22.21
C VAL A 18 0.62 5.45 22.19
N TYR A 19 -0.30 4.61 21.70
CA TYR A 19 -0.09 3.16 21.66
C TYR A 19 0.54 2.66 20.36
N ALA A 20 0.19 3.25 19.20
CA ALA A 20 0.65 2.75 17.91
C ALA A 20 2.16 2.91 17.74
N TYR A 21 2.73 4.08 18.07
CA TYR A 21 4.15 4.34 17.88
C TYR A 21 5.08 3.38 18.66
N PRO A 22 4.90 3.17 19.98
CA PRO A 22 5.71 2.22 20.72
C PRO A 22 5.46 0.78 20.27
N PHE A 23 4.21 0.41 19.97
CA PHE A 23 3.88 -0.95 19.53
C PHE A 23 4.66 -1.33 18.26
N PHE A 24 4.54 -0.57 17.17
CA PHE A 24 5.20 -0.93 15.91
C PHE A 24 6.73 -0.76 15.96
N SER A 25 7.25 0.21 16.72
CA SER A 25 8.70 0.39 16.87
C SER A 25 9.38 -0.75 17.63
N ILE A 26 8.71 -1.32 18.64
CA ILE A 26 9.25 -2.47 19.41
C ILE A 26 9.55 -3.66 18.50
N PHE A 27 8.64 -4.05 17.61
CA PHE A 27 8.86 -5.18 16.70
C PHE A 27 10.04 -4.94 15.75
N SER A 28 10.18 -3.72 15.24
CA SER A 28 11.32 -3.37 14.40
C SER A 28 12.64 -3.39 15.15
N LEU A 29 12.67 -2.95 16.42
CA LEU A 29 13.87 -3.02 17.26
C LEU A 29 14.24 -4.48 17.61
N ILE A 30 13.25 -5.30 17.96
CA ILE A 30 13.46 -6.73 18.24
C ILE A 30 14.07 -7.43 17.03
N TYR A 31 13.58 -7.14 15.82
CA TYR A 31 14.17 -7.73 14.61
C TYR A 31 15.62 -7.29 14.40
N ILE A 32 15.96 -6.02 14.63
CA ILE A 32 17.34 -5.52 14.48
C ILE A 32 18.27 -6.25 15.46
N ILE A 33 17.83 -6.42 16.72
CA ILE A 33 18.57 -7.18 17.74
C ILE A 33 18.72 -8.64 17.30
N PHE A 34 17.64 -9.28 16.84
CA PHE A 34 17.68 -10.65 16.33
C PHE A 34 18.65 -10.81 15.16
N ALA A 35 18.62 -9.90 14.18
CA ALA A 35 19.52 -9.93 13.03
C ALA A 35 20.98 -9.77 13.47
N TYR A 36 21.25 -8.93 14.48
CA TYR A 36 22.58 -8.74 15.05
C TYR A 36 23.15 -10.01 15.67
N PHE A 37 22.36 -10.76 16.44
CA PHE A 37 22.83 -11.97 17.10
C PHE A 37 22.86 -13.22 16.20
N PHE A 38 21.88 -13.38 15.30
CA PHE A 38 21.70 -14.66 14.58
C PHE A 38 22.07 -14.61 13.10
N LYS A 39 22.20 -13.42 12.50
CA LYS A 39 22.39 -13.25 11.05
C LYS A 39 23.36 -12.11 10.73
N TYR A 40 24.52 -12.11 11.39
CA TYR A 40 25.54 -11.05 11.24
C TYR A 40 26.02 -10.89 9.79
N ASP A 41 26.21 -11.98 9.04
CA ASP A 41 26.56 -11.94 7.61
C ASP A 41 25.50 -11.27 6.73
N LEU A 42 24.23 -11.30 7.16
CA LEU A 42 23.16 -10.62 6.43
C LEU A 42 23.18 -9.12 6.66
N ILE A 43 23.80 -8.62 7.75
CA ILE A 43 23.94 -7.18 8.07
C ILE A 43 24.91 -6.55 7.07
N THR A 44 24.45 -6.46 5.85
CA THR A 44 25.00 -5.67 4.77
C THR A 44 24.34 -4.29 4.81
N ARG A 45 25.00 -3.30 4.19
CA ARG A 45 24.54 -1.90 4.08
C ARG A 45 23.05 -1.75 3.71
N ASN A 46 22.50 -2.71 2.96
CA ASN A 46 21.11 -2.68 2.48
C ASN A 46 20.08 -2.96 3.59
N ILE A 47 20.40 -3.75 4.62
CA ILE A 47 19.46 -4.07 5.70
C ILE A 47 19.13 -2.82 6.53
N PHE A 48 20.14 -2.02 6.85
CA PHE A 48 19.94 -0.79 7.61
C PHE A 48 19.03 0.18 6.83
N PHE A 49 19.30 0.38 5.55
CA PHE A 49 18.45 1.20 4.67
C PHE A 49 17.00 0.70 4.63
N LEU A 50 16.80 -0.61 4.48
CA LEU A 50 15.46 -1.21 4.45
C LEU A 50 14.72 -1.07 5.78
N HIS A 51 15.42 -1.10 6.92
CA HIS A 51 14.82 -0.81 8.22
C HIS A 51 14.47 0.66 8.38
N CYS A 52 15.32 1.57 7.92
CA CYS A 52 14.99 2.99 7.87
C CYS A 52 13.74 3.24 7.02
N LEU A 53 13.61 2.56 5.87
CA LEU A 53 12.42 2.63 5.03
C LEU A 53 11.18 2.09 5.76
N LEU A 54 11.31 0.97 6.47
CA LEU A 54 10.23 0.40 7.28
C LEU A 54 9.76 1.36 8.39
N PHE A 55 10.71 1.94 9.13
CA PHE A 55 10.42 2.95 10.16
C PHE A 55 9.75 4.19 9.57
N PHE A 56 10.21 4.63 8.39
CA PHE A 56 9.58 5.73 7.67
C PHE A 56 8.13 5.39 7.28
N CYS A 57 7.87 4.19 6.75
CA CYS A 57 6.52 3.74 6.43
C CYS A 57 5.60 3.68 7.66
N TYR A 58 6.09 3.20 8.80
CA TYR A 58 5.34 3.23 10.06
C TYR A 58 5.04 4.66 10.51
N TYR A 59 6.06 5.52 10.56
CA TYR A 59 5.90 6.92 10.94
C TYR A 59 4.88 7.63 10.05
N TYR A 60 5.03 7.50 8.73
CA TYR A 60 4.15 8.14 7.76
C TYR A 60 2.71 7.62 7.87
N SER A 61 2.52 6.31 8.01
CA SER A 61 1.18 5.72 8.12
C SER A 61 0.49 6.13 9.42
N ILE A 62 1.18 6.06 10.56
CA ILE A 62 0.63 6.46 11.87
C ILE A 62 0.25 7.94 11.86
N LYS A 63 1.09 8.81 11.29
CA LYS A 63 0.81 10.25 11.19
C LYS A 63 -0.44 10.54 10.35
N ASN A 64 -0.59 9.87 9.21
CA ASN A 64 -1.75 10.05 8.35
C ASN A 64 -3.03 9.44 8.95
N ILE A 65 -2.94 8.31 9.66
CA ILE A 65 -4.08 7.75 10.40
C ILE A 65 -4.49 8.71 11.52
N HIS A 66 -3.54 9.25 12.29
CA HIS A 66 -3.85 10.24 13.31
C HIS A 66 -4.53 11.47 12.72
N TYR A 67 -4.00 12.00 11.62
CA TYR A 67 -4.63 13.12 10.90
C TYR A 67 -6.03 12.78 10.39
N GLY A 68 -6.22 11.59 9.83
CA GLY A 68 -7.51 11.11 9.35
C GLY A 68 -8.53 10.97 10.47
N ILE A 69 -8.14 10.42 11.62
CA ILE A 69 -9.01 10.34 12.80
C ILE A 69 -9.33 11.76 13.28
N THR A 70 -8.35 12.65 13.43
CA THR A 70 -8.56 14.02 13.95
C THR A 70 -9.54 14.82 13.08
N ASN A 71 -9.45 14.71 11.76
CA ASN A 71 -10.28 15.47 10.82
C ASN A 71 -11.53 14.72 10.34
N GLY A 72 -11.72 13.46 10.74
CA GLY A 72 -12.84 12.62 10.27
C GLY A 72 -12.73 12.22 8.80
N LEU A 73 -11.52 12.16 8.24
CA LEU A 73 -11.26 11.71 6.87
C LEU A 73 -11.08 10.19 6.83
N ASN A 74 -11.22 9.61 5.64
CA ASN A 74 -10.93 8.19 5.45
C ASN A 74 -9.42 7.91 5.57
N PHE A 75 -9.06 6.93 6.40
CA PHE A 75 -7.68 6.53 6.66
C PHE A 75 -7.45 5.02 6.46
N THR A 76 -8.41 4.30 5.87
CA THR A 76 -8.32 2.84 5.66
C THR A 76 -7.06 2.46 4.88
N TYR A 77 -6.74 3.19 3.81
CA TYR A 77 -5.53 2.96 3.03
C TYR A 77 -4.25 2.98 3.86
N TYR A 78 -4.10 3.99 4.74
CA TYR A 78 -2.92 4.08 5.60
C TYR A 78 -2.89 2.98 6.66
N THR A 79 -4.06 2.48 7.07
CA THR A 79 -4.18 1.35 7.98
C THR A 79 -3.75 0.06 7.30
N ASP A 80 -4.15 -0.14 6.04
CA ASP A 80 -3.73 -1.30 5.25
C ASP A 80 -2.21 -1.29 5.03
N VAL A 81 -1.63 -0.13 4.70
CA VAL A 81 -0.17 0.03 4.58
C VAL A 81 0.52 -0.25 5.91
N LEU A 82 -0.04 0.20 7.03
CA LEU A 82 0.51 -0.06 8.37
C LEU A 82 0.49 -1.56 8.72
N ILE A 83 -0.62 -2.24 8.45
CA ILE A 83 -0.76 -3.69 8.70
C ILE A 83 0.15 -4.48 7.78
N LEU A 84 0.22 -4.13 6.49
CA LEU A 84 1.14 -4.77 5.53
C LEU A 84 2.59 -4.61 6.00
N SER A 85 2.94 -3.42 6.49
CA SER A 85 4.26 -3.13 7.05
C SER A 85 4.61 -4.04 8.22
N PHE A 86 3.63 -4.26 9.10
CA PHE A 86 3.74 -5.15 10.25
C PHE A 86 3.88 -6.62 9.86
N VAL A 87 3.05 -7.10 8.93
CA VAL A 87 3.14 -8.46 8.41
C VAL A 87 4.50 -8.72 7.77
N ILE A 88 5.04 -7.75 7.01
CA ILE A 88 6.37 -7.87 6.44
C ILE A 88 7.41 -7.96 7.56
N ASN A 89 7.34 -7.09 8.57
CA ASN A 89 8.28 -7.12 9.69
C ASN A 89 8.30 -8.48 10.41
N ILE A 90 7.14 -9.10 10.64
CA ILE A 90 7.04 -10.47 11.16
C ILE A 90 7.64 -11.47 10.16
N GLY A 91 7.33 -11.33 8.88
CA GLY A 91 7.86 -12.18 7.80
C GLY A 91 9.38 -12.19 7.73
N LEU A 92 10.04 -11.08 8.08
CA LEU A 92 11.51 -10.98 8.07
C LEU A 92 12.19 -11.96 9.02
N PHE A 93 11.57 -12.31 10.14
CA PHE A 93 12.11 -13.32 11.05
C PHE A 93 12.26 -14.68 10.35
N PHE A 94 11.38 -14.98 9.39
CA PHE A 94 11.42 -16.21 8.60
C PHE A 94 12.31 -16.08 7.36
N SER A 95 12.15 -15.02 6.57
CA SER A 95 12.90 -14.84 5.32
C SER A 95 13.14 -13.38 4.95
N PHE A 96 14.34 -13.08 4.46
CA PHE A 96 14.65 -11.74 3.96
C PHE A 96 13.87 -11.37 2.68
N LYS A 97 13.34 -12.38 1.96
CA LYS A 97 12.59 -12.17 0.71
C LYS A 97 11.33 -11.31 0.89
N PHE A 98 10.78 -11.22 2.11
CA PHE A 98 9.62 -10.38 2.39
C PHE A 98 9.88 -8.88 2.19
N PHE A 99 11.14 -8.42 2.28
CA PHE A 99 11.48 -7.03 1.94
C PHE A 99 11.26 -6.70 0.47
N TYR A 100 11.31 -7.67 -0.44
CA TYR A 100 11.07 -7.40 -1.85
C TYR A 100 9.66 -6.88 -2.12
N ILE A 101 8.69 -7.16 -1.24
CA ILE A 101 7.34 -6.61 -1.34
C ILE A 101 7.39 -5.08 -1.28
N TYR A 102 8.23 -4.49 -0.43
CA TYR A 102 8.41 -3.04 -0.32
C TYR A 102 9.09 -2.40 -1.52
N ILE A 103 9.82 -3.16 -2.31
CA ILE A 103 10.52 -2.65 -3.49
C ILE A 103 9.64 -2.85 -4.72
N ILE A 104 9.16 -4.07 -4.93
CA ILE A 104 8.42 -4.48 -6.12
C ILE A 104 7.06 -3.77 -6.19
N VAL A 105 6.30 -3.70 -5.09
CA VAL A 105 4.95 -3.11 -5.12
C VAL A 105 5.00 -1.62 -5.48
N PRO A 106 5.84 -0.77 -4.84
CA PRO A 106 5.94 0.64 -5.23
C PRO A 106 6.52 0.85 -6.64
N ILE A 107 7.49 0.04 -7.06
CA ILE A 107 8.03 0.12 -8.43
C ILE A 107 6.94 -0.20 -9.45
N TYR A 108 6.15 -1.26 -9.22
CA TYR A 108 5.06 -1.65 -10.10
C TYR A 108 3.95 -0.59 -10.14
N ALA A 109 3.60 -0.03 -8.98
CA ALA A 109 2.63 1.07 -8.89
C ALA A 109 3.11 2.30 -9.67
N THR A 110 4.40 2.67 -9.53
CA THR A 110 5.03 3.79 -10.25
C THR A 110 5.02 3.53 -11.75
N PHE A 111 5.39 2.33 -12.20
CA PHE A 111 5.33 1.95 -13.61
C PHE A 111 3.90 2.05 -14.18
N LYS A 112 2.90 1.56 -13.44
CA LYS A 112 1.50 1.65 -13.85
C LYS A 112 1.01 3.09 -13.90
N PHE A 113 1.44 3.93 -12.96
CA PHE A 113 1.11 5.35 -12.92
C PHE A 113 1.77 6.12 -14.08
N ILE A 114 3.04 5.85 -14.37
CA ILE A 114 3.73 6.41 -15.55
C ILE A 114 3.01 5.99 -16.82
N ASN A 115 2.66 4.71 -16.97
CA ASN A 115 1.87 4.24 -18.12
C ASN A 115 0.50 4.90 -18.21
N PHE A 116 -0.15 5.19 -17.08
CA PHE A 116 -1.39 5.93 -17.05
C PHE A 116 -1.20 7.37 -17.53
N ILE A 117 -0.17 8.08 -17.04
CA ILE A 117 0.18 9.44 -17.49
C ILE A 117 0.51 9.43 -18.98
N VAL A 118 1.36 8.52 -19.43
CA VAL A 118 1.73 8.37 -20.85
C VAL A 118 0.48 8.15 -21.69
N LYS A 119 -0.42 7.24 -21.32
CA LYS A 119 -1.68 7.02 -22.07
C LYS A 119 -2.64 8.21 -21.99
N PHE A 120 -2.69 8.92 -20.87
CA PHE A 120 -3.57 10.07 -20.68
C PHE A 120 -3.09 11.29 -21.47
N PHE A 121 -1.78 11.54 -21.52
CA PHE A 121 -1.19 12.68 -22.22
C PHE A 121 -0.83 12.40 -23.69
N LEU A 122 -0.43 11.17 -24.06
CA LEU A 122 -0.15 10.76 -25.45
C LEU A 122 -1.35 10.07 -26.15
N GLY A 123 -2.47 9.85 -25.45
CA GLY A 123 -3.66 9.19 -25.99
C GLY A 123 -4.67 10.09 -26.72
N SER A 124 -4.33 11.35 -26.98
CA SER A 124 -5.09 12.23 -27.89
C SER A 124 -4.58 12.05 -29.33
N PRO A 125 -5.48 11.99 -30.33
CA PRO A 125 -5.63 10.86 -31.24
C PRO A 125 -4.42 10.65 -32.17
N MET A 126 -3.58 9.68 -31.84
CA MET A 126 -2.75 8.98 -32.83
C MET A 126 -2.88 7.47 -32.64
N SER A 127 -4.12 7.02 -32.41
CA SER A 127 -4.51 5.61 -32.52
C SER A 127 -5.07 5.32 -33.92
N ALA A 128 -4.44 5.89 -34.95
CA ALA A 128 -4.48 5.31 -36.29
C ALA A 128 -3.20 4.47 -36.40
N ILE A 129 -3.33 3.21 -36.81
CA ILE A 129 -2.29 2.17 -36.92
C ILE A 129 -2.16 1.29 -35.66
N ALA A 130 -3.24 0.57 -35.34
CA ALA A 130 -3.13 -0.77 -34.77
C ALA A 130 -3.45 -1.80 -35.87
N PRO A 131 -2.71 -2.91 -36.01
CA PRO A 131 -2.98 -3.93 -37.02
C PRO A 131 -4.34 -4.62 -36.81
N PRO A 132 -4.95 -5.17 -37.87
CA PRO A 132 -6.40 -5.44 -37.95
C PRO A 132 -6.89 -6.73 -37.26
N GLU A 133 -6.13 -7.37 -36.37
CA GLU A 133 -6.53 -8.67 -35.82
C GLU A 133 -7.42 -8.61 -34.56
N ASN A 134 -7.40 -7.50 -33.82
CA ASN A 134 -8.09 -7.44 -32.51
C ASN A 134 -9.50 -6.84 -32.54
N ALA A 135 -9.97 -6.36 -33.71
CA ALA A 135 -11.30 -5.76 -33.84
C ALA A 135 -12.41 -6.83 -33.90
N GLU A 136 -12.19 -7.95 -34.59
CA GLU A 136 -13.23 -8.95 -34.86
C GLU A 136 -13.70 -9.72 -33.62
N GLN A 137 -12.84 -9.90 -32.60
CA GLN A 137 -13.24 -10.62 -31.38
C GLN A 137 -14.16 -9.80 -30.47
N SER A 138 -14.09 -8.46 -30.57
CA SER A 138 -14.89 -7.57 -29.72
C SER A 138 -16.34 -7.41 -30.20
N GLU A 139 -16.59 -7.58 -31.49
CA GLU A 139 -17.94 -7.50 -32.08
C GLU A 139 -18.75 -8.79 -31.86
N LYS A 140 -18.11 -9.96 -31.98
CA LYS A 140 -18.79 -11.27 -31.80
C LYS A 140 -19.32 -11.50 -30.38
N LYS A 141 -18.76 -10.84 -29.36
CA LYS A 141 -19.24 -10.95 -27.96
C LYS A 141 -20.48 -10.10 -27.67
N LYS A 142 -20.80 -9.09 -28.49
CA LYS A 142 -21.95 -8.18 -28.25
C LYS A 142 -23.26 -8.67 -28.88
N GLN A 143 -23.22 -9.60 -29.83
CA GLN A 143 -24.43 -10.07 -30.53
C GLN A 143 -25.19 -11.20 -29.84
N LYS A 144 -24.71 -11.75 -28.72
CA LYS A 144 -25.39 -12.84 -28.00
C LYS A 144 -26.37 -12.31 -26.93
N ILE A 145 -27.30 -11.45 -27.32
CA ILE A 145 -28.48 -11.13 -26.51
C ILE A 145 -29.62 -12.00 -27.02
N VAL A 146 -29.91 -13.06 -26.27
CA VAL A 146 -30.98 -14.02 -26.53
C VAL A 146 -32.32 -13.37 -26.19
N TYR A 147 -33.20 -13.19 -27.18
CA TYR A 147 -34.57 -12.77 -26.95
C TYR A 147 -35.36 -13.93 -26.31
N LYS A 148 -35.88 -13.70 -25.10
CA LYS A 148 -36.79 -14.62 -24.41
C LYS A 148 -38.19 -14.46 -25.03
N LYS A 149 -38.72 -15.48 -25.72
CA LYS A 149 -40.12 -15.52 -26.13
C LYS A 149 -41.01 -15.63 -24.89
N VAL A 150 -41.97 -14.72 -24.76
CA VAL A 150 -43.09 -14.82 -23.81
C VAL A 150 -44.26 -15.44 -24.59
N TYR A 151 -44.86 -16.49 -24.02
CA TYR A 151 -46.05 -17.17 -24.54
C TYR A 151 -47.31 -16.32 -24.32
#